data_AF-A0A358A0H1-F1
#
_entry.id   AF-A0A358A0H1-F1
#
_cell.length_a   1.000
_cell.length_b   1.000
_cell.length_c   1.000
_cell.angle_alpha   90.00
_cell.angle_beta   90.00
_cell.angle_gamma   90.00
#
_symmetry.space_group_name_H-M   'P 1'
#
loop_
_entity.id
_entity.type
_entity.pdbx_description
1 polymer ?
#
loop_
_entity_poly.entity_id
_entity_poly.type
_entity_poly.pdbx_seq_one_letter_code
_entity_poly.pdbx_strand_id
1 'polypeptide(L)'
;EPLDVDVVVLAGPARTQTHVAEQFVRRGIHVVSTTDDLTDVRALLALDQQARERNVHVVIGAGFAPGLTCVLAAHAAKKFEQVDEVHIAKSGTGGPACARQHHRALGRGAIDWRDGSWDARPGGSGRELCWFPDPIGPQDCYRAELP
;
A
#
# COMPACT_ATOMS: atom_id res chain seq x y z
N GLU A 1 -30.70 3.10 12.10
CA GLU A 1 -31.10 3.46 10.72
C GLU A 1 -30.10 2.86 9.74
N PRO A 2 -30.48 2.57 8.48
CA PRO A 2 -29.50 2.29 7.45
C PRO A 2 -28.55 3.50 7.33
N LEU A 3 -27.25 3.25 7.20
CA LEU A 3 -26.29 4.30 6.89
C LEU A 3 -26.60 4.80 5.47
N ASP A 4 -27.02 6.05 5.34
CA ASP A 4 -27.30 6.71 4.06
C ASP A 4 -26.00 7.33 3.50
N VAL A 5 -25.13 6.46 2.98
CA VAL A 5 -23.83 6.85 2.40
C VAL A 5 -23.52 6.01 1.16
N ASP A 6 -22.97 6.64 0.13
CA ASP A 6 -22.53 5.95 -1.08
C ASP A 6 -21.19 5.23 -0.88
N VAL A 7 -20.31 5.80 -0.06
CA VAL A 7 -18.92 5.34 0.11
C VAL A 7 -18.52 5.34 1.57
N VAL A 8 -17.80 4.31 2.00
CA VAL A 8 -17.16 4.22 3.31
C VAL A 8 -15.64 4.17 3.16
N VAL A 9 -14.95 4.97 3.97
CA VAL A 9 -13.48 4.95 4.10
C VAL A 9 -13.10 4.20 5.38
N LEU A 10 -12.32 3.14 5.23
CA LEU A 10 -11.78 2.34 6.32
C LEU A 10 -10.33 2.78 6.56
N ALA A 11 -10.13 3.51 7.67
CA ALA A 11 -8.83 3.99 8.14
C ALA A 11 -8.44 3.41 9.51
N GLY A 12 -8.99 2.23 9.83
CA GLY A 12 -8.72 1.52 11.08
C GLY A 12 -7.36 0.81 11.08
N PRO A 13 -6.93 0.29 12.24
CA PRO A 13 -5.68 -0.47 12.35
C PRO A 13 -5.62 -1.66 11.38
N ALA A 14 -4.39 -2.07 11.03
CA ALA A 14 -4.16 -3.30 10.26
C ALA A 14 -4.90 -4.49 10.88
N ARG A 15 -5.42 -5.37 10.01
CA ARG A 15 -6.16 -6.61 10.34
C ARG A 15 -7.53 -6.40 10.97
N THR A 16 -8.09 -5.20 10.84
CA THR A 16 -9.44 -4.89 11.34
C THR A 16 -10.43 -4.54 10.23
N GLN A 17 -9.94 -4.31 9.01
CA GLN A 17 -10.76 -3.69 7.96
C GLN A 17 -11.55 -4.70 7.13
N THR A 18 -11.07 -5.94 6.99
CA THR A 18 -11.70 -6.98 6.14
C THR A 18 -13.16 -7.23 6.48
N HIS A 19 -13.48 -7.53 7.75
CA HIS A 19 -14.85 -7.84 8.16
C HIS A 19 -15.80 -6.65 7.95
N VAL A 20 -15.30 -5.44 8.19
CA VAL A 20 -16.07 -4.21 8.03
C VAL A 20 -16.35 -3.96 6.54
N ALA A 21 -15.36 -4.14 5.67
CA ALA A 21 -15.54 -4.03 4.21
C ALA A 21 -16.60 -5.01 3.70
N GLU A 22 -16.54 -6.27 4.13
CA GLU A 22 -17.50 -7.30 3.74
C GLU A 22 -18.95 -6.91 4.12
N GLN A 23 -19.14 -6.31 5.30
CA GLN A 23 -20.46 -5.81 5.72
C GLN A 23 -21.00 -4.71 4.79
N PHE A 24 -20.16 -3.79 4.34
CA PHE A 24 -20.55 -2.70 3.45
C PHE A 24 -20.78 -3.17 2.01
N VAL A 25 -19.93 -4.06 1.51
CA VAL A 25 -20.12 -4.69 0.19
C VAL A 25 -21.46 -5.43 0.14
N ARG A 26 -21.81 -6.22 1.16
CA ARG A 26 -23.12 -6.90 1.23
C ARG A 26 -24.32 -5.95 1.20
N ARG A 27 -24.13 -4.71 1.65
CA ARG A 27 -25.16 -3.65 1.65
C ARG A 27 -25.19 -2.84 0.36
N GLY A 28 -24.32 -3.12 -0.61
CA GLY A 28 -24.24 -2.35 -1.85
C GLY A 28 -23.60 -0.97 -1.66
N ILE A 29 -22.68 -0.83 -0.69
CA ILE A 29 -21.94 0.41 -0.44
C ILE A 29 -20.49 0.25 -0.92
N HIS A 30 -19.95 1.28 -1.58
CA HIS A 30 -18.56 1.29 -2.04
C HIS A 30 -17.59 1.39 -0.85
N VAL A 31 -16.45 0.71 -0.95
CA VAL A 31 -15.45 0.67 0.13
C VAL A 31 -14.12 1.20 -0.37
N VAL A 32 -13.51 2.10 0.40
CA VAL A 32 -12.13 2.53 0.25
C VAL A 32 -11.37 2.15 1.51
N SER A 33 -10.34 1.32 1.38
CA SER A 33 -9.51 0.87 2.48
C SER A 33 -8.11 1.47 2.38
N THR A 34 -7.62 2.02 3.48
CA THR A 34 -6.24 2.53 3.57
C THR A 34 -5.25 1.45 4.03
N THR A 35 -5.68 0.19 4.15
CA THR A 35 -4.82 -0.89 4.65
C THR A 35 -3.74 -1.26 3.64
N ASP A 36 -2.57 -1.55 4.17
CA ASP A 36 -1.38 -2.05 3.51
C ASP A 36 -0.95 -3.43 4.03
N ASP A 37 -1.58 -3.92 5.12
CA ASP A 37 -1.33 -5.26 5.66
C ASP A 37 -1.73 -6.33 4.65
N LEU A 38 -0.77 -7.19 4.30
CA LEU A 38 -0.95 -8.25 3.30
C LEU A 38 -2.12 -9.20 3.60
N THR A 39 -2.45 -9.43 4.87
CA THR A 39 -3.59 -10.26 5.27
C THR A 39 -4.90 -9.60 4.87
N ASP A 40 -5.06 -8.32 5.22
CA ASP A 40 -6.25 -7.57 4.81
C ASP A 40 -6.31 -7.42 3.30
N VAL A 41 -5.20 -7.07 2.64
CA VAL A 41 -5.15 -6.90 1.18
C VAL A 41 -5.62 -8.16 0.47
N ARG A 42 -5.10 -9.34 0.85
CA ARG A 42 -5.53 -10.62 0.26
C ARG A 42 -7.02 -10.90 0.49
N ALA A 43 -7.50 -10.65 1.70
CA ALA A 43 -8.89 -10.91 2.03
C ALA A 43 -9.86 -9.94 1.35
N LEU A 44 -9.48 -8.67 1.20
CA LEU A 44 -10.25 -7.66 0.47
C LEU A 44 -10.28 -7.94 -1.03
N LEU A 45 -9.16 -8.39 -1.62
CA LEU A 45 -9.12 -8.83 -3.02
C LEU A 45 -10.04 -10.03 -3.27
N ALA A 46 -10.22 -10.92 -2.29
CA ALA A 46 -11.14 -12.05 -2.39
C ALA A 46 -12.63 -11.62 -2.43
N LEU A 47 -12.96 -10.35 -2.18
CA LEU A 47 -14.31 -9.82 -2.30
C LEU A 47 -14.70 -9.44 -3.75
N ASP A 48 -13.81 -9.56 -4.74
CA ASP A 48 -14.05 -9.10 -6.13
C ASP A 48 -15.37 -9.65 -6.71
N GLN A 49 -15.63 -10.94 -6.57
CA GLN A 49 -16.87 -11.53 -7.07
C GLN A 49 -18.11 -10.90 -6.41
N GLN A 50 -18.12 -10.80 -5.08
CA GLN A 50 -19.26 -10.23 -4.35
C GLN A 50 -19.45 -8.74 -4.68
N ALA A 51 -18.35 -7.99 -4.85
CA ALA A 51 -18.39 -6.59 -5.21
C ALA A 51 -19.01 -6.38 -6.60
N ARG A 52 -18.65 -7.22 -7.58
CA ARG A 52 -19.24 -7.21 -8.93
C ARG A 52 -20.74 -7.53 -8.90
N GLU A 53 -21.15 -8.57 -8.18
CA GLU A 53 -22.55 -8.97 -8.04
C GLU A 53 -23.41 -7.86 -7.43
N ARG A 54 -22.82 -7.03 -6.56
CA ARG A 54 -23.47 -5.89 -5.91
C ARG A 54 -23.30 -4.56 -6.65
N ASN A 55 -22.58 -4.56 -7.78
CA ASN A 55 -22.23 -3.37 -8.54
C ASN A 55 -21.55 -2.27 -7.69
N VAL A 56 -20.61 -2.68 -6.84
CA VAL A 56 -19.81 -1.76 -6.01
C VAL A 56 -18.32 -1.91 -6.26
N HIS A 57 -17.55 -0.95 -5.76
CA HIS A 57 -16.10 -0.92 -5.86
C HIS A 57 -15.48 -1.12 -4.48
N VAL A 58 -14.39 -1.87 -4.44
CA VAL A 58 -13.51 -2.00 -3.28
C VAL A 58 -12.12 -1.51 -3.68
N VAL A 59 -11.73 -0.34 -3.19
CA VAL A 59 -10.39 0.23 -3.40
C VAL A 59 -9.53 -0.12 -2.19
N ILE A 60 -8.32 -0.65 -2.43
CA ILE A 60 -7.42 -1.16 -1.39
C ILE A 60 -6.10 -0.40 -1.47
N GLY A 61 -5.45 -0.15 -0.33
CA GLY A 61 -4.18 0.56 -0.28
C GLY A 61 -4.32 2.02 -0.69
N ALA A 62 -5.44 2.67 -0.37
CA ALA A 62 -5.71 4.09 -0.68
C ALA A 62 -5.01 5.03 0.33
N GLY A 63 -3.70 4.86 0.51
CA GLY A 63 -2.89 5.62 1.46
C GLY A 63 -1.76 6.39 0.78
N PHE A 64 -0.60 6.38 1.43
CA PHE A 64 0.62 7.01 0.90
C PHE A 64 1.41 6.04 0.01
N ALA A 65 1.85 4.92 0.58
CA ALA A 65 2.60 3.88 -0.11
C ALA A 65 2.22 2.51 0.49
N PRO A 66 1.28 1.77 -0.11
CA PRO A 66 0.59 1.97 -1.40
C PRO A 66 -0.40 3.14 -1.42
N GLY A 67 -0.84 3.52 -2.62
CA GLY A 67 -1.84 4.59 -2.84
C GLY A 67 -1.29 5.71 -3.71
N LEU A 68 -0.88 6.81 -3.09
CA LEU A 68 -0.26 7.94 -3.80
C LEU A 68 0.93 7.47 -4.67
N THR A 69 1.78 6.57 -4.17
CA THR A 69 2.90 6.02 -4.94
C THR A 69 2.44 5.26 -6.18
N CYS A 70 1.33 4.53 -6.12
CA CYS A 70 0.76 3.83 -7.27
C CYS A 70 0.25 4.82 -8.33
N VAL A 71 -0.41 5.89 -7.90
CA VAL A 71 -0.88 6.95 -8.81
C VAL A 71 0.30 7.68 -9.46
N LEU A 72 1.35 8.00 -8.70
CA LEU A 72 2.56 8.62 -9.22
C LEU A 72 3.28 7.72 -10.22
N ALA A 73 3.42 6.42 -9.91
CA ALA A 73 4.00 5.44 -10.82
C ALA A 73 3.19 5.33 -12.12
N ALA A 74 1.86 5.22 -12.02
CA ALA A 74 0.98 5.17 -13.18
C ALA A 74 1.00 6.47 -14.02
N HIS A 75 1.12 7.63 -13.37
CA HIS A 75 1.28 8.91 -14.06
C HIS A 75 2.63 9.00 -14.79
N ALA A 76 3.73 8.64 -14.13
CA ALA A 76 5.06 8.66 -14.70
C ALA A 76 5.19 7.68 -15.86
N ALA A 77 4.62 6.48 -15.74
CA ALA A 77 4.66 5.44 -16.77
C ALA A 77 4.12 5.91 -18.14
N LYS A 78 3.15 6.84 -18.16
CA LYS A 78 2.62 7.43 -19.40
C LYS A 78 3.64 8.24 -20.21
N LYS A 79 4.78 8.56 -19.61
CA LYS A 79 5.88 9.32 -20.25
C LYS A 79 6.95 8.40 -20.88
N PHE A 80 6.79 7.09 -20.75
CA PHE A 80 7.72 6.09 -21.27
C PHE A 80 6.99 5.12 -22.19
N GLU A 81 7.67 4.60 -23.19
CA GLU A 81 7.14 3.51 -24.02
C GLU A 81 7.09 2.19 -23.22
N GLN A 82 8.09 1.98 -22.37
CA GLN A 82 8.23 0.83 -21.50
C GLN A 82 8.81 1.27 -20.15
N VAL A 83 8.34 0.66 -19.06
CA VAL A 83 8.89 0.84 -17.71
C VAL A 83 9.53 -0.48 -17.30
N ASP A 84 10.85 -0.48 -17.11
CA ASP A 84 11.58 -1.67 -16.69
C ASP A 84 11.57 -1.84 -15.16
N GLU A 85 11.67 -0.74 -14.42
CA GLU A 85 11.77 -0.75 -12.96
C GLU A 85 10.98 0.38 -12.32
N VAL A 86 10.42 0.12 -11.14
CA VAL A 86 9.76 1.12 -10.28
C VAL A 86 10.37 1.03 -8.89
N HIS A 87 10.98 2.13 -8.45
CA HIS A 87 11.61 2.23 -7.13
C HIS A 87 10.83 3.24 -6.29
N ILE A 88 10.40 2.81 -5.11
CA ILE A 88 9.67 3.66 -4.17
C ILE A 88 10.58 3.97 -2.99
N ALA A 89 11.03 5.23 -2.91
CA ALA A 89 11.78 5.75 -1.78
C ALA A 89 10.89 6.69 -0.95
N LYS A 90 10.98 6.58 0.39
CA LYS A 90 10.33 7.51 1.31
C LYS A 90 11.26 7.89 2.45
N SER A 91 11.14 9.13 2.91
CA SER A 91 11.85 9.64 4.08
C SER A 91 10.85 10.09 5.14
N GLY A 92 11.20 9.86 6.42
CA GLY A 92 10.37 10.20 7.57
C GLY A 92 9.39 9.11 8.03
N THR A 93 8.63 9.43 9.09
CA THR A 93 7.64 8.53 9.70
C THR A 93 6.40 9.33 10.11
N GLY A 94 5.21 8.77 9.94
CA GLY A 94 3.94 9.44 10.29
C GLY A 94 3.58 9.41 11.79
N GLY A 95 4.49 8.94 12.66
CA GLY A 95 4.26 8.82 14.10
C GLY A 95 4.90 7.57 14.71
N PRO A 96 4.72 7.32 16.03
CA PRO A 96 5.42 6.25 16.74
C PRO A 96 5.17 4.83 16.20
N ALA A 97 3.95 4.55 15.71
CA ALA A 97 3.63 3.26 15.11
C ALA A 97 4.40 3.04 13.79
N CYS A 98 4.42 4.06 12.93
CA CYS A 98 5.16 4.06 11.67
C CYS A 98 6.67 3.92 11.92
N ALA A 99 7.22 4.62 12.91
CA ALA A 99 8.63 4.52 13.26
C ALA A 99 9.02 3.10 13.73
N ARG A 100 8.20 2.47 14.59
CA ARG A 100 8.42 1.08 15.02
C ARG A 100 8.34 0.10 13.86
N GLN A 101 7.43 0.31 12.92
CA GLN A 101 7.32 -0.51 11.73
C GLN A 101 8.53 -0.37 10.82
N HIS A 102 8.96 0.87 10.55
CA HIS A 102 10.17 1.16 9.79
C HIS A 102 11.38 0.44 10.39
N HIS A 103 11.63 0.62 11.69
CA HIS A 103 12.74 -0.05 12.36
C HIS A 103 12.66 -1.58 12.26
N ARG A 104 11.46 -2.17 12.42
CA ARG A 104 11.28 -3.63 12.27
C ARG A 104 11.56 -4.12 10.85
N ALA A 105 11.19 -3.35 9.83
CA ALA A 105 11.39 -3.74 8.44
C ALA A 105 12.87 -3.79 8.03
N LEU A 106 13.71 -2.93 8.63
CA LEU A 106 15.15 -2.94 8.37
C LEU A 106 15.86 -4.18 8.94
N GLY A 107 15.28 -4.84 9.96
CA GLY A 107 15.85 -6.04 10.58
C GLY A 107 15.24 -7.36 10.11
N ARG A 108 14.28 -7.33 9.18
CA ARG A 108 13.57 -8.53 8.68
C ARG A 108 13.93 -8.81 7.22
N GLY A 109 13.48 -9.95 6.70
CA GLY A 109 13.49 -10.15 5.26
C GLY A 109 12.63 -9.07 4.59
N ALA A 110 13.05 -8.67 3.40
CA ALA A 110 12.29 -7.83 2.49
C ALA A 110 12.07 -8.59 1.18
N ILE A 111 10.94 -8.35 0.54
CA ILE A 111 10.59 -8.96 -0.73
C ILE A 111 10.71 -7.90 -1.83
N ASP A 112 11.40 -8.22 -2.92
CA ASP A 112 11.34 -7.47 -4.17
C ASP A 112 10.80 -8.33 -5.32
N TRP A 113 10.15 -7.67 -6.29
CA TRP A 113 9.76 -8.29 -7.55
C TRP A 113 10.80 -7.93 -8.62
N ARG A 114 11.39 -8.93 -9.26
CA ARG A 114 12.41 -8.75 -10.30
C ARG A 114 12.37 -9.92 -11.27
N ASP A 115 12.58 -9.63 -12.56
CA ASP A 115 12.70 -10.65 -13.61
C ASP A 115 11.57 -11.71 -13.62
N GLY A 116 10.35 -11.31 -13.21
CA GLY A 116 9.18 -12.18 -13.18
C GLY A 116 9.03 -13.04 -11.92
N SER A 117 9.84 -12.83 -10.89
CA SER A 117 9.76 -13.57 -9.62
C SER A 117 9.82 -12.68 -8.38
N TRP A 118 9.30 -13.20 -7.27
CA TRP A 118 9.45 -12.63 -5.94
C TRP A 118 10.72 -13.17 -5.30
N ASP A 119 11.65 -12.28 -4.94
CA ASP A 119 12.91 -12.63 -4.30
C ASP A 119 12.97 -12.11 -2.87
N ALA A 120 13.47 -12.95 -1.95
CA ALA A 120 13.70 -12.57 -0.57
C ALA A 120 15.12 -12.05 -0.38
N ARG A 121 15.25 -10.87 0.23
CA ARG A 121 16.52 -10.18 0.46
C ARG A 121 16.57 -9.70 1.91
N PRO A 122 17.75 -9.54 2.52
CA PRO A 122 17.83 -8.91 3.83
C PRO A 122 17.26 -7.48 3.77
N GLY A 123 16.36 -7.13 4.68
CA GLY A 123 16.00 -5.74 4.96
C GLY A 123 17.23 -4.98 5.46
N GLY A 124 17.23 -3.67 5.28
CA GLY A 124 18.39 -2.83 5.59
C GLY A 124 19.57 -3.02 4.62
N SER A 125 19.44 -3.86 3.60
CA SER A 125 20.44 -4.02 2.53
C SER A 125 20.18 -3.09 1.35
N GLY A 126 21.07 -3.10 0.36
CA GLY A 126 20.88 -2.37 -0.89
C GLY A 126 20.85 -0.86 -0.70
N ARG A 127 21.85 -0.33 0.03
CA ARG A 127 21.98 1.11 0.27
C ARG A 127 22.00 1.85 -1.06
N GLU A 128 21.13 2.84 -1.18
CA GLU A 128 21.04 3.74 -2.32
C GLU A 128 20.91 5.18 -1.85
N LEU A 129 21.66 6.08 -2.47
CA LEU A 129 21.56 7.52 -2.17
C LEU A 129 20.38 8.11 -2.94
N CYS A 130 19.29 8.43 -2.24
CA CYS A 130 18.13 9.07 -2.83
C CYS A 130 18.13 10.58 -2.55
N TRP A 131 17.84 11.38 -3.59
CA TRP A 131 17.73 12.82 -3.48
C TRP A 131 16.28 13.24 -3.30
N PHE A 132 15.94 13.65 -2.08
CA PHE A 132 14.63 14.21 -1.77
C PHE A 132 14.63 15.74 -1.94
N PRO A 133 13.48 16.35 -2.24
CA PRO A 133 13.36 17.81 -2.26
C PRO A 133 13.74 18.44 -0.92
N ASP A 134 14.15 19.70 -0.95
CA ASP A 134 14.39 20.48 0.25
C ASP A 134 13.14 20.53 1.15
N PRO A 135 13.28 20.45 2.48
CA PRO A 135 14.53 20.51 3.25
C PRO A 135 15.17 19.14 3.56
N ILE A 136 14.71 18.03 2.97
CA ILE A 136 15.17 16.69 3.35
C ILE A 136 16.57 16.40 2.78
N GLY A 137 16.81 16.80 1.54
CA GLY A 137 18.08 16.61 0.86
C GLY A 137 18.45 15.13 0.62
N PRO A 138 19.73 14.83 0.38
CA PRO A 138 20.18 13.47 0.12
C PRO A 138 20.09 12.59 1.37
N GLN A 139 19.54 11.38 1.22
CA GLN A 139 19.42 10.39 2.29
C GLN A 139 19.82 8.99 1.78
N ASP A 140 20.53 8.24 2.61
CA ASP A 140 20.73 6.80 2.36
C ASP A 140 19.41 6.07 2.61
N CYS A 141 18.90 5.42 1.56
CA CYS A 141 17.73 4.57 1.60
C CYS A 141 18.15 3.10 1.54
N TYR A 142 17.35 2.24 2.16
CA TYR A 142 17.62 0.82 2.29
C TYR A 142 16.36 0.04 1.95
N ARG A 143 16.54 -1.18 1.45
CA ARG A 143 15.43 -2.08 1.16
C ARG A 143 14.65 -2.40 2.43
N ALA A 144 13.33 -2.28 2.37
CA ALA A 144 12.43 -2.56 3.47
C ALA A 144 11.10 -3.08 2.93
N GLU A 145 10.56 -4.14 3.55
CA GLU A 145 9.17 -4.54 3.35
C GLU A 145 8.30 -3.76 4.33
N LEU A 146 7.57 -2.79 3.78
CA LEU A 146 6.69 -1.89 4.52
C LEU A 146 5.26 -2.08 4.00
N PRO A 147 4.54 -3.07 4.57
CA PRO A 147 3.10 -3.19 4.38
C PRO A 147 2.39 -2.21 5.31
#